data_AF-A0A5C2HCW7-F1
#
_entry.id   AF-A0A5C2HCW7-F1
#
_cell.length_a   1.000
_cell.length_b   1.000
_cell.length_c   1.000
_cell.angle_alpha   90.00
_cell.angle_beta   90.00
_cell.angle_gamma   90.00
#
_symmetry.space_group_name_H-M   'P 1'
#
loop_
_entity.id
_entity.type
_entity.pdbx_description
1 polymer ?
#
loop_
_entity_poly.entity_id
_entity_poly.type
_entity_poly.pdbx_seq_one_letter_code
_entity_poly.pdbx_strand_id
1 'polypeptide(L)'
;MKAPIYMDIMAIYFAILPILFAFSVFLAVKKKYKLHFQTQTLLLASSLIVILYFEINVRLYGGFVKYSDNSSLSFEFLLVYLIIHILIATASLGGWLYLYISSLKEYKNSGIESFKSSKHKKIGKAIFYSMSLSSYMGVLLYVLIFYK
;
A
#
# COMPACT_ATOMS: atom_id res chain seq x y z
N MET A 1 24.18 -9.46 7.06
CA MET A 1 24.41 -8.05 6.69
C MET A 1 23.20 -7.26 7.17
N LYS A 2 23.36 -6.06 7.72
CA LYS A 2 22.20 -5.24 8.14
C LYS A 2 21.46 -4.73 6.91
N ALA A 3 20.14 -4.61 7.01
CA ALA A 3 19.35 -3.99 5.95
C ALA A 3 19.81 -2.54 5.72
N PRO A 4 19.76 -2.02 4.48
CA PRO A 4 19.94 -0.60 4.22
C PRO A 4 18.87 0.23 4.95
N ILE A 5 19.26 1.39 5.49
CA ILE A 5 18.36 2.28 6.26
C ILE A 5 17.05 2.58 5.51
N TYR A 6 17.10 2.75 4.19
CA TYR A 6 15.90 3.04 3.41
C TYR A 6 14.90 1.88 3.46
N MET A 7 15.37 0.62 3.50
CA MET A 7 14.52 -0.57 3.64
C MET A 7 13.85 -0.61 5.01
N ASP A 8 14.58 -0.23 6.07
CA ASP A 8 14.02 -0.13 7.43
C ASP A 8 12.88 0.89 7.47
N ILE A 9 13.11 2.07 6.88
CA ILE A 9 12.11 3.14 6.80
C ILE A 9 10.88 2.67 6.01
N MET A 10 11.08 1.99 4.87
CA MET A 10 9.96 1.46 4.08
C MET A 10 9.17 0.42 4.87
N ALA A 11 9.84 -0.51 5.55
CA ALA A 11 9.19 -1.53 6.36
C ALA A 11 8.34 -0.90 7.48
N ILE A 12 8.87 0.11 8.17
CA ILE A 12 8.12 0.85 9.21
C ILE A 12 6.91 1.57 8.60
N TYR A 13 7.10 2.24 7.46
CA TYR A 13 6.00 2.92 6.77
C TYR A 13 4.86 1.95 6.42
N PHE A 14 5.18 0.83 5.76
CA PHE A 14 4.17 -0.17 5.38
C PHE A 14 3.57 -0.88 6.60
N ALA A 15 4.31 -1.08 7.69
CA ALA A 15 3.76 -1.63 8.92
C ALA A 15 2.67 -0.72 9.53
N ILE A 16 2.84 0.60 9.43
CA ILE A 16 1.91 1.59 10.00
C ILE A 16 0.77 1.94 9.02
N LEU A 17 0.97 1.77 7.71
CA LEU A 17 0.00 2.14 6.67
C LEU A 17 -1.42 1.58 6.89
N PRO A 18 -1.64 0.30 7.29
CA PRO A 18 -2.97 -0.23 7.59
C PRO A 18 -3.70 0.54 8.70
N ILE A 19 -2.97 1.01 9.72
CA ILE A 19 -3.52 1.78 10.84
C ILE A 19 -3.95 3.16 10.34
N LEU A 20 -3.14 3.81 9.51
CA LEU A 20 -3.49 5.11 8.91
C LEU A 20 -4.70 5.00 7.98
N PHE A 21 -4.78 3.92 7.20
CA PHE A 21 -5.94 3.60 6.38
C PHE A 21 -7.20 3.40 7.23
N ALA A 22 -7.10 2.63 8.31
CA ALA A 22 -8.20 2.38 9.23
C ALA A 22 -8.69 3.69 9.87
N PHE A 23 -7.77 4.57 10.28
CA PHE A 23 -8.11 5.91 10.77
C PHE A 23 -8.84 6.74 9.71
N SER A 24 -8.35 6.74 8.47
CA SER A 24 -9.00 7.43 7.35
C SER A 24 -10.43 6.91 7.11
N VAL A 25 -10.65 5.59 7.17
CA VAL A 25 -11.98 4.97 7.06
C VAL A 25 -12.87 5.33 8.26
N PHE A 26 -12.31 5.37 9.47
CA PHE A 26 -13.04 5.77 10.67
C PHE A 26 -13.60 7.20 10.56
N LEU A 27 -12.89 8.13 9.92
CA LEU A 27 -13.41 9.46 9.64
C LEU A 27 -14.68 9.42 8.78
N ALA A 28 -14.74 8.54 7.77
CA ALA A 28 -15.94 8.35 6.97
C ALA A 28 -17.10 7.75 7.78
N VAL A 29 -16.81 6.82 8.69
CA VAL A 29 -17.81 6.25 9.62
C VAL A 29 -18.39 7.34 10.54
N LYS A 30 -17.54 8.26 11.00
CA LYS A 30 -17.95 9.44 11.79
C LYS A 30 -18.57 10.57 10.95
N LYS A 31 -18.89 10.31 9.67
CA LYS A 31 -19.46 11.27 8.72
C LYS A 31 -18.59 12.51 8.49
N LYS A 32 -17.30 12.46 8.84
CA LYS A 32 -16.31 13.52 8.61
C LYS A 32 -15.72 13.40 7.20
N TYR A 33 -16.58 13.51 6.18
CA TYR A 33 -16.23 13.19 4.79
C TYR A 33 -15.12 14.06 4.20
N LYS A 34 -15.08 15.36 4.54
CA LYS A 34 -14.00 16.26 4.12
C LYS A 34 -12.65 15.79 4.64
N LEU A 35 -12.58 15.40 5.92
CA LEU A 35 -11.36 14.90 6.53
C LEU A 35 -10.98 13.54 5.95
N HIS A 36 -11.94 12.63 5.74
CA HIS A 36 -11.70 11.35 5.05
C HIS A 36 -11.07 11.56 3.67
N PHE A 37 -11.61 12.49 2.89
CA PHE A 37 -11.07 12.80 1.56
C PHE A 37 -9.63 13.33 1.67
N GLN A 38 -9.38 14.31 2.54
CA GLN A 38 -8.05 14.87 2.76
C GLN A 38 -7.04 13.81 3.20
N THR A 39 -7.41 12.92 4.12
CA THR A 39 -6.53 11.84 4.57
C THR A 39 -6.27 10.82 3.47
N GLN A 40 -7.28 10.46 2.66
CA GLN A 40 -7.07 9.60 1.49
C GLN A 40 -6.13 10.23 0.45
N THR A 41 -6.27 11.53 0.18
CA THR A 41 -5.36 12.27 -0.72
C THR A 41 -3.91 12.25 -0.20
N LEU A 42 -3.72 12.57 1.08
CA LEU A 42 -2.39 12.60 1.70
C LEU A 42 -1.75 11.20 1.71
N LEU A 43 -2.51 10.17 2.07
CA LEU A 43 -2.01 8.78 2.08
C LEU A 43 -1.66 8.31 0.67
N LEU A 44 -2.47 8.63 -0.34
CA LEU A 44 -2.21 8.22 -1.71
C LEU A 44 -0.95 8.90 -2.26
N ALA A 45 -0.85 10.22 -2.09
CA ALA A 45 0.30 10.99 -2.55
C ALA A 45 1.60 10.52 -1.87
N SER A 46 1.59 10.38 -0.54
CA SER A 46 2.77 9.90 0.20
C SER A 46 3.14 8.47 -0.18
N SER A 47 2.16 7.56 -0.32
CA SER A 47 2.43 6.17 -0.74
C SER A 47 3.05 6.10 -2.13
N LEU A 48 2.59 6.90 -3.08
CA LEU A 48 3.18 6.94 -4.43
C LEU A 48 4.63 7.42 -4.40
N ILE A 49 4.92 8.48 -3.62
CA ILE A 49 6.30 8.99 -3.45
C ILE A 49 7.19 7.91 -2.81
N VAL A 50 6.71 7.28 -1.74
CA VAL A 50 7.42 6.23 -1.01
C VAL A 50 7.72 5.03 -1.91
N ILE A 51 6.74 4.56 -2.70
CA ILE A 51 6.90 3.43 -3.62
C ILE A 51 7.91 3.77 -4.73
N LEU A 52 7.83 4.96 -5.33
CA LEU A 52 8.79 5.39 -6.35
C LEU A 52 10.21 5.48 -5.78
N TYR A 53 10.35 6.06 -4.59
CA TYR A 53 11.64 6.13 -3.90
C TYR A 53 12.21 4.74 -3.60
N PHE A 54 11.37 3.82 -3.09
CA PHE A 54 11.76 2.42 -2.85
C PHE A 54 12.23 1.75 -4.14
N GLU A 55 11.45 1.83 -5.21
CA GLU A 55 11.72 1.16 -6.49
C GLU A 55 13.02 1.65 -7.12
N ILE A 56 13.27 2.96 -7.11
CA ILE A 56 14.51 3.56 -7.62
C ILE A 56 15.71 3.02 -6.83
N ASN A 57 15.64 3.04 -5.49
CA ASN A 57 16.74 2.56 -4.67
C ASN A 57 16.97 1.06 -4.86
N VAL A 58 15.92 0.23 -4.86
CA VAL A 58 16.07 -1.21 -5.11
C VAL A 58 16.80 -1.48 -6.42
N ARG A 59 16.47 -0.75 -7.50
CA ARG A 59 17.17 -0.90 -8.79
C ARG A 59 18.63 -0.44 -8.75
N LEU A 60 18.93 0.67 -8.08
CA LEU A 60 20.29 1.18 -7.95
C LEU A 60 21.21 0.24 -7.16
N TYR A 61 20.67 -0.44 -6.14
CA TYR A 61 21.46 -1.33 -5.30
C TYR A 61 21.56 -2.77 -5.82
N GLY A 62 21.09 -3.06 -7.04
CA GLY A 62 21.24 -4.37 -7.70
C GLY A 62 19.98 -5.25 -7.70
N GLY A 63 18.85 -4.70 -7.27
CA GLY A 63 17.56 -5.36 -7.34
C GLY A 63 17.38 -6.49 -6.32
N PHE A 64 16.29 -7.24 -6.52
CA PHE A 64 15.90 -8.32 -5.62
C PHE A 64 16.94 -9.44 -5.50
N VAL A 65 17.58 -9.81 -6.61
CA VAL A 65 18.57 -10.91 -6.66
C VAL A 65 19.71 -10.68 -5.68
N LYS A 66 20.24 -9.45 -5.62
CA LYS A 66 21.33 -9.13 -4.68
C LYS A 66 20.86 -9.15 -3.23
N TYR A 67 19.60 -8.79 -2.98
CA TYR A 67 19.06 -8.79 -1.62
C TYR A 67 18.80 -10.21 -1.12
N SER A 68 18.32 -11.12 -1.98
CA SER A 68 18.03 -12.50 -1.60
C SER A 68 19.25 -13.27 -1.09
N ASP A 69 20.47 -12.90 -1.48
CA ASP A 69 21.71 -13.52 -0.99
C ASP A 69 21.90 -13.36 0.54
N ASN A 70 21.17 -12.43 1.17
CA ASN A 70 21.22 -12.21 2.62
C ASN A 70 20.34 -13.18 3.41
N SER A 71 19.38 -13.83 2.75
CA SER A 71 18.42 -14.74 3.39
C SER A 71 19.00 -16.15 3.53
N SER A 72 18.56 -16.89 4.54
CA SER A 72 18.79 -18.33 4.65
C SER A 72 17.74 -19.17 3.89
N LEU A 73 16.72 -18.54 3.32
CA LEU A 73 15.65 -19.20 2.57
C LEU A 73 16.06 -19.39 1.10
N SER A 74 15.40 -20.34 0.42
CA SER A 74 15.67 -20.58 -1.00
C SER A 74 15.26 -19.39 -1.86
N PHE A 75 16.07 -19.10 -2.89
CA PHE A 75 15.79 -18.05 -3.86
C PHE A 75 14.41 -18.24 -4.53
N GLU A 76 14.06 -19.47 -4.88
CA GLU A 76 12.77 -19.81 -5.51
C GLU A 76 11.58 -19.42 -4.63
N PHE A 77 11.64 -19.74 -3.34
CA PHE A 77 10.59 -19.39 -2.39
C PHE A 77 10.42 -17.87 -2.31
N LEU A 78 11.53 -17.14 -2.14
CA LEU A 78 11.52 -15.68 -2.05
C LEU A 78 10.99 -15.04 -3.35
N LEU A 79 11.37 -15.57 -4.51
CA LEU A 79 10.93 -15.07 -5.81
C LEU A 79 9.42 -15.27 -6.01
N VAL A 80 8.89 -16.46 -5.70
CA VAL A 80 7.44 -16.72 -5.77
C VAL A 80 6.69 -15.78 -4.83
N TYR A 81 7.18 -15.63 -3.60
CA TYR A 81 6.61 -14.70 -2.63
C TYR A 81 6.57 -13.27 -3.17
N LEU A 82 7.69 -12.79 -3.72
CA LEU A 82 7.78 -11.45 -4.31
C LEU A 82 6.78 -11.26 -5.44
N ILE A 83 6.67 -12.22 -6.37
CA ILE A 83 5.75 -12.13 -7.50
C ILE A 83 4.30 -11.99 -7.00
N ILE A 84 3.88 -12.84 -6.05
CA ILE A 84 2.54 -12.78 -5.47
C ILE A 84 2.32 -11.43 -4.77
N HIS A 85 3.30 -10.96 -3.99
CA HIS A 85 3.23 -9.65 -3.36
C HIS A 85 3.04 -8.52 -4.36
N ILE A 86 3.84 -8.47 -5.45
CA ILE A 86 3.75 -7.43 -6.48
C ILE A 86 2.38 -7.45 -7.16
N LEU A 87 1.84 -8.63 -7.50
CA LEU A 87 0.51 -8.73 -8.10
C LEU A 87 -0.58 -8.18 -7.19
N ILE A 88 -0.56 -8.51 -5.90
CA ILE A 88 -1.54 -8.01 -4.93
C ILE A 88 -1.34 -6.51 -4.70
N ALA A 89 -0.10 -6.05 -4.57
CA ALA A 89 0.25 -4.65 -4.33
C ALA A 89 -0.22 -3.76 -5.49
N THR A 90 0.13 -4.13 -6.73
CA THR A 90 -0.22 -3.36 -7.93
C THR A 90 -1.73 -3.33 -8.17
N ALA A 91 -2.42 -4.46 -8.00
CA ALA A 91 -3.88 -4.51 -8.10
C ALA A 91 -4.56 -3.65 -7.02
N SER A 92 -4.06 -3.68 -5.78
CA SER A 92 -4.59 -2.90 -4.67
C SER A 92 -4.39 -1.39 -4.87
N LEU A 93 -3.18 -0.99 -5.28
CA LEU A 93 -2.86 0.41 -5.56
C LEU A 93 -3.63 0.94 -6.77
N GLY A 94 -3.72 0.15 -7.86
CA GLY A 94 -4.52 0.50 -9.03
C GLY A 94 -6.01 0.64 -8.69
N GLY A 95 -6.55 -0.29 -7.90
CA GLY A 95 -7.92 -0.22 -7.40
C GLY A 95 -8.17 1.01 -6.52
N TRP A 96 -7.22 1.35 -5.65
CA TRP A 96 -7.29 2.56 -4.83
C TRP A 96 -7.26 3.83 -5.66
N LEU A 97 -6.34 3.93 -6.62
CA LEU A 97 -6.24 5.07 -7.52
C LEU A 97 -7.53 5.24 -8.33
N TYR A 98 -8.06 4.15 -8.87
CA TYR A 98 -9.35 4.14 -9.57
C TYR A 98 -10.49 4.62 -8.67
N LEU A 99 -10.61 4.07 -7.46
CA LEU A 99 -11.68 4.45 -6.53
C LEU A 99 -11.55 5.94 -6.13
N TYR A 100 -10.34 6.44 -5.91
CA TYR A 100 -10.09 7.83 -5.58
C TYR A 100 -10.52 8.77 -6.72
N ILE A 101 -10.07 8.52 -7.95
CA ILE A 101 -10.38 9.35 -9.12
C ILE A 101 -11.88 9.30 -9.43
N SER A 102 -12.47 8.11 -9.45
CA SER A 102 -13.91 7.94 -9.71
C SER A 102 -14.74 8.64 -8.63
N SER A 103 -14.40 8.50 -7.35
CA SER A 103 -15.10 9.18 -6.25
C SER A 103 -14.95 10.70 -6.33
N LEU A 104 -13.76 11.22 -6.69
CA LEU A 104 -13.58 12.66 -6.89
C LEU A 104 -14.46 13.20 -8.02
N LYS A 105 -14.55 12.47 -9.13
CA LYS A 105 -15.41 12.84 -10.26
C LYS A 105 -16.89 12.80 -9.86
N GLU A 106 -17.31 11.75 -9.18
CA GLU A 106 -18.69 11.59 -8.72
C GLU A 106 -19.10 12.69 -7.74
N TYR A 107 -18.23 12.99 -6.76
CA TYR A 107 -18.44 14.05 -5.79
C TYR A 107 -18.56 15.43 -6.45
N LYS A 108 -17.72 15.74 -7.44
CA LYS A 108 -17.79 17.01 -8.18
C LYS A 108 -19.09 17.17 -8.98
N ASN A 109 -19.61 16.06 -9.51
CA ASN A 109 -20.80 16.08 -10.37
C ASN A 109 -22.10 16.07 -9.59
N SER A 110 -22.18 15.35 -8.47
CA SER A 110 -23.44 15.02 -7.80
C SER A 110 -23.39 15.15 -6.27
N GLY A 111 -22.28 15.66 -5.73
CA GLY A 111 -22.11 15.88 -4.30
C GLY A 111 -22.03 14.59 -3.49
N ILE A 112 -22.30 14.68 -2.19
CA ILE A 112 -22.18 13.54 -1.26
C ILE A 112 -23.34 12.53 -1.39
N GLU A 113 -24.49 12.97 -1.89
CA GLU A 113 -25.71 12.16 -2.01
C GLU A 113 -25.54 11.00 -3.00
N SER A 114 -24.68 11.15 -4.02
CA SER A 114 -24.39 10.11 -5.01
C SER A 114 -23.83 8.84 -4.37
N PHE A 115 -23.11 8.98 -3.25
CA PHE A 115 -22.48 7.85 -2.57
C PHE A 115 -23.48 6.95 -1.84
N LYS A 116 -24.74 7.38 -1.62
CA LYS A 116 -25.77 6.55 -0.95
C LYS A 116 -26.15 5.31 -1.75
N SER A 117 -26.19 5.41 -3.08
CA SER A 117 -26.49 4.29 -3.99
C SER A 117 -25.23 3.69 -4.65
N SER A 118 -24.06 4.30 -4.42
CA SER A 118 -22.79 3.87 -5.03
C SER A 118 -22.25 2.56 -4.45
N LYS A 119 -21.37 1.91 -5.21
CA LYS A 119 -20.57 0.77 -4.74
C LYS A 119 -19.33 1.20 -3.93
N HIS A 120 -19.14 2.49 -3.66
CA HIS A 120 -17.93 3.04 -3.04
C HIS A 120 -17.54 2.30 -1.75
N LYS A 121 -18.51 2.09 -0.84
CA LYS A 121 -18.26 1.40 0.44
C LYS A 121 -17.81 -0.06 0.25
N LYS A 122 -18.38 -0.77 -0.73
CA LYS A 122 -18.02 -2.17 -1.01
C LYS A 122 -16.61 -2.26 -1.59
N ILE A 123 -16.31 -1.42 -2.58
CA ILE A 123 -15.00 -1.37 -3.23
C ILE A 123 -13.92 -0.90 -2.24
N GLY A 124 -14.21 0.14 -1.45
CA GLY A 124 -13.31 0.67 -0.43
C GLY A 124 -12.94 -0.35 0.64
N LYS A 125 -13.88 -1.22 1.06
CA LYS A 125 -13.57 -2.35 1.96
C LYS A 125 -12.62 -3.36 1.32
N ALA A 126 -12.86 -3.73 0.06
CA ALA A 126 -12.00 -4.66 -0.65
C ALA A 126 -10.57 -4.11 -0.77
N ILE A 127 -10.42 -2.84 -1.16
CA ILE A 127 -9.13 -2.14 -1.22
C ILE A 127 -8.46 -2.07 0.14
N PHE A 128 -9.21 -1.75 1.21
CA PHE A 128 -8.66 -1.72 2.57
C PHE A 128 -8.03 -3.06 2.96
N TYR A 129 -8.74 -4.17 2.73
CA TYR A 129 -8.22 -5.50 3.06
C TYR A 129 -7.02 -5.89 2.18
N SER A 130 -7.10 -5.67 0.87
CA SER A 130 -6.03 -6.05 -0.05
C SER A 130 -4.77 -5.19 0.16
N MET A 131 -4.92 -3.90 0.45
CA MET A 131 -3.81 -2.99 0.79
C MET A 131 -3.17 -3.37 2.13
N SER A 132 -3.98 -3.74 3.12
CA SER A 132 -3.46 -4.19 4.43
C SER A 132 -2.68 -5.48 4.30
N LEU A 133 -3.21 -6.45 3.54
CA LEU A 133 -2.52 -7.70 3.22
C LEU A 133 -1.20 -7.43 2.50
N SER A 134 -1.23 -6.62 1.44
CA SER A 134 -0.02 -6.24 0.69
C SER A 134 1.03 -5.58 1.59
N SER A 135 0.61 -4.68 2.48
CA SER A 135 1.51 -4.00 3.42
C SER A 135 2.21 -4.99 4.34
N TYR A 136 1.45 -5.90 4.96
CA TYR A 136 2.04 -6.94 5.81
C TYR A 136 2.91 -7.91 5.03
N MET A 137 2.55 -8.24 3.78
CA MET A 137 3.41 -9.06 2.93
C MET A 137 4.75 -8.36 2.62
N GLY A 138 4.74 -7.04 2.37
CA GLY A 138 5.96 -6.28 2.15
C GLY A 138 6.87 -6.26 3.38
N VAL A 139 6.29 -6.06 4.56
CA VAL A 139 7.01 -6.14 5.84
C VAL A 139 7.55 -7.55 6.09
N LEU A 140 6.76 -8.58 5.80
CA LEU A 140 7.21 -9.96 5.96
C LEU A 140 8.35 -10.27 4.98
N LEU A 141 8.29 -9.81 3.73
CA LEU A 141 9.40 -9.97 2.79
C LEU A 141 10.69 -9.33 3.31
N TYR A 142 10.61 -8.14 3.90
CA TYR A 142 11.74 -7.51 4.57
C TYR A 142 12.32 -8.41 5.68
N VAL A 143 11.46 -8.98 6.53
CA VAL A 143 11.88 -9.91 7.60
C VAL A 143 12.52 -11.18 7.01
N LEU A 144 11.91 -11.80 6.00
CA LEU A 144 12.40 -13.00 5.34
C LEU A 144 13.78 -12.81 4.69
N ILE A 145 14.09 -11.59 4.23
CA ILE A 145 15.38 -11.28 3.60
C ILE A 145 16.46 -10.94 4.64
N PHE A 146 16.13 -10.17 5.67
CA PHE A 146 17.14 -9.53 6.52
C PHE A 146 17.19 -10.02 7.97
N TYR A 147 16.16 -10.72 8.45
CA TYR A 147 16.14 -11.28 9.80
C TYR A 147 16.50 -12.77 9.75
N LYS A 148 17.57 -13.13 10.45
CA LYS A 148 18.03 -14.52 10.64
C LYS A 148 17.57 -15.04 11.98
#